data_AF-A0A7C4KHY0-F1
#
_entry.id   AF-A0A7C4KHY0-F1
#
_cell.length_a   1.000
_cell.length_b   1.000
_cell.length_c   1.000
_cell.angle_alpha   90.00
_cell.angle_beta   90.00
_cell.angle_gamma   90.00
#
_symmetry.space_group_name_H-M   'P 1'
#
loop_
_entity.id
_entity.type
_entity.pdbx_description
1 polymer ?
#
loop_
_entity_poly.entity_id
_entity_poly.type
_entity_poly.pdbx_seq_one_letter_code
_entity_poly.pdbx_strand_id
1 'polypeptide(L)'
;IINLPEATAWLNEHDLGPFLEEVRSERIHEIDCIREHIELSLTELIQKADEEIGRAASEVEQKVTGAEGRLAQAETRHAELLARRDRRRKELERQSALSLQSVERVTSVLILPHPERETPEVRRLQPDFEVEAIAMKTVMEHEKAQGRQVYDVHEKNLGYDITSLDLNSGELRLIEVKGLGESAGNVLLTPNEKRVAEDRRDCYWLYIVTGCKSTPMLQEPIKDPARLEWHEVKKVDHYWLRIDAATQPMKVREEPTPYGES
;
A
#
# COMPACT_ATOMS: atom_id res chain seq x y z
N ILE A 1 -2.55 -23.33 20.32
CA ILE A 1 -2.47 -22.06 19.56
C ILE A 1 -3.01 -20.88 20.38
N ILE A 2 -4.08 -21.03 21.16
CA ILE A 2 -4.68 -19.95 21.99
C ILE A 2 -3.74 -19.37 23.08
N ASN A 3 -2.65 -20.07 23.44
CA ASN A 3 -1.70 -19.65 24.48
C ASN A 3 -0.33 -19.17 23.95
N LEU A 4 -0.18 -18.91 22.65
CA LEU A 4 1.06 -18.29 22.16
C LEU A 4 1.05 -16.80 22.56
N PRO A 5 2.17 -16.27 23.10
CA PRO A 5 2.27 -14.85 23.41
C PRO A 5 2.06 -14.03 22.14
N GLU A 6 1.37 -12.90 22.26
CA GLU A 6 1.18 -11.99 21.15
C GLU A 6 2.54 -11.55 20.61
N ALA A 7 2.68 -11.57 19.29
CA ALA A 7 3.91 -11.16 18.61
C ALA A 7 4.07 -9.62 18.61
N THR A 8 3.64 -8.95 19.68
CA THR A 8 3.61 -7.49 19.81
C THR A 8 5.00 -6.89 19.67
N ALA A 9 6.03 -7.56 20.19
CA ALA A 9 7.42 -7.12 20.03
C ALA A 9 7.84 -7.14 18.56
N TRP A 10 7.53 -8.21 17.83
CA TRP A 10 7.83 -8.34 16.41
C TRP A 10 7.05 -7.30 15.59
N LEU A 11 5.75 -7.15 15.85
CA LEU A 11 4.87 -6.18 15.20
C LEU A 11 5.35 -4.74 15.41
N ASN A 12 5.79 -4.41 16.64
CA ASN A 12 6.36 -3.09 16.95
C ASN A 12 7.63 -2.82 16.16
N GLU A 13 8.51 -3.82 16.03
CA GLU A 13 9.81 -3.67 15.36
C GLU A 13 9.67 -3.62 13.83
N HIS A 14 8.83 -4.47 13.25
CA HIS A 14 8.81 -4.70 11.79
C HIS A 14 7.71 -3.92 11.06
N ASP A 15 6.60 -3.61 11.71
CA ASP A 15 5.45 -2.96 11.06
C ASP A 15 5.15 -1.59 11.67
N LEU A 16 4.90 -1.51 12.99
CA LEU A 16 4.41 -0.28 13.62
C LEU A 16 5.47 0.79 13.75
N GLY A 17 6.72 0.42 14.01
CA GLY A 17 7.85 1.34 14.04
C GLY A 17 8.06 2.02 12.69
N PRO A 18 8.24 1.26 11.59
CA PRO A 18 8.33 1.80 10.24
C PRO A 18 7.11 2.66 9.86
N PHE A 19 5.90 2.19 10.14
CA PHE A 19 4.67 2.95 9.89
C PHE A 19 4.63 4.28 10.66
N LEU A 20 5.06 4.29 11.92
CA LEU A 20 5.14 5.53 12.70
C LEU A 20 6.11 6.52 12.09
N GLU A 21 7.29 6.06 11.64
CA GLU A 21 8.29 6.94 11.03
C GLU A 21 7.86 7.47 9.66
N GLU A 22 7.17 6.65 8.86
CA GLU A 22 6.53 7.10 7.61
C GLU A 22 5.52 8.23 7.88
N VAL A 23 4.54 7.98 8.76
CA VAL A 23 3.52 8.98 9.11
C VAL A 23 4.15 10.20 9.78
N ARG A 24 5.18 10.02 10.61
CA ARG A 24 5.91 11.12 11.25
C ARG A 24 6.58 12.01 10.20
N SER A 25 7.25 11.41 9.22
CA SER A 25 7.93 12.13 8.14
C SER A 25 6.95 12.99 7.34
N GLU A 26 5.82 12.41 6.93
CA GLU A 26 4.77 13.13 6.21
C GLU A 26 4.20 14.29 7.04
N ARG A 27 3.88 14.04 8.31
CA ARG A 27 3.31 15.06 9.19
C ARG A 27 4.27 16.19 9.52
N ILE A 28 5.54 15.89 9.75
CA ILE A 28 6.56 16.93 9.97
C ILE A 28 6.67 17.82 8.72
N HIS A 29 6.72 17.22 7.54
CA HIS A 29 6.79 17.97 6.29
C HIS A 29 5.59 18.92 6.10
N GLU A 30 4.36 18.43 6.30
CA GLU A 30 3.15 19.25 6.24
C GLU A 30 3.19 20.40 7.25
N ILE A 31 3.56 20.11 8.50
CA ILE A 31 3.63 21.09 9.59
C ILE A 31 4.68 22.17 9.26
N ASP A 32 5.83 21.79 8.70
CA ASP A 32 6.90 22.71 8.36
C ASP A 32 6.47 23.67 7.24
N CYS A 33 5.82 23.18 6.18
CA CYS A 33 5.25 24.02 5.13
C CYS A 33 4.22 25.02 5.69
N ILE A 34 3.32 24.55 6.58
CA ILE A 34 2.33 25.41 7.22
C ILE A 34 3.00 26.44 8.13
N ARG A 35 4.04 26.04 8.87
CA ARG A 35 4.80 26.92 9.75
C ARG A 35 5.45 28.04 8.96
N GLU A 36 6.19 27.72 7.91
CA GLU A 36 6.84 28.72 7.05
C GLU A 36 5.85 29.74 6.51
N HIS A 37 4.70 29.26 6.00
CA HIS A 37 3.66 30.14 5.47
C HIS A 37 3.07 31.06 6.55
N ILE A 38 2.79 30.53 7.75
CA ILE A 38 2.24 31.31 8.87
C ILE A 38 3.23 32.34 9.38
N GLU A 39 4.50 31.96 9.52
CA GLU A 39 5.56 32.87 9.96
C GLU A 39 5.72 34.03 8.99
N LEU A 40 5.80 33.74 7.68
CA LEU A 40 5.92 34.77 6.65
C LEU A 40 4.68 35.69 6.63
N SER A 41 3.48 35.10 6.54
CA SER A 41 2.24 35.87 6.39
C SER A 41 1.91 36.72 7.63
N LEU A 42 2.07 36.19 8.84
CA LEU A 42 1.79 36.95 10.06
C LEU A 42 2.86 38.01 10.32
N THR A 43 4.14 37.73 10.02
CA THR A 43 5.20 38.74 10.14
C THR A 43 4.92 39.94 9.23
N GLU A 44 4.54 39.69 7.98
CA GLU A 44 4.15 40.74 7.03
C GLU A 44 2.93 41.54 7.50
N LEU A 45 1.90 40.87 8.06
CA LEU A 45 0.72 41.55 8.58
C LEU A 45 1.02 42.38 9.84
N ILE A 46 1.90 41.88 10.71
CA ILE A 46 2.37 42.59 11.91
C ILE A 46 3.13 43.85 11.48
N GLN A 47 4.07 43.73 10.54
CA GLN A 47 4.83 44.88 10.03
C GLN A 47 3.89 45.96 9.44
N LYS A 48 2.88 45.57 8.67
CA LYS A 48 1.87 46.51 8.15
C LYS A 48 1.09 47.20 9.26
N ALA A 49 0.75 46.49 10.34
CA ALA A 49 0.10 47.07 11.49
C ALA A 49 1.03 48.05 12.24
N ASP A 50 2.31 47.73 12.38
CA ASP A 50 3.32 48.63 12.96
C ASP A 50 3.47 49.93 12.15
N GLU A 51 3.51 49.83 10.81
CA GLU A 51 3.53 50.99 9.92
C GLU A 51 2.24 51.84 10.01
N GLU A 52 1.09 51.21 10.26
CA GLU A 52 -0.18 51.90 10.50
C GLU A 52 -0.19 52.62 11.85
N ILE A 53 0.32 51.97 12.92
CA ILE A 53 0.51 52.58 14.24
C ILE A 53 1.42 53.80 14.12
N GLY A 54 2.57 53.68 13.45
CA GLY A 54 3.51 54.79 13.27
C GLY A 54 2.90 55.99 12.54
N ARG A 55 2.10 55.74 11.49
CA ARG A 55 1.36 56.79 10.77
C ARG A 55 0.30 57.45 11.64
N ALA A 56 -0.54 56.65 12.31
CA ALA A 56 -1.60 57.17 13.16
C ALA A 56 -1.04 57.96 14.35
N ALA A 57 0.07 57.52 14.95
CA ALA A 57 0.76 58.22 16.02
C ALA A 57 1.26 59.62 15.57
N SER A 58 1.85 59.71 14.37
CA SER A 58 2.27 61.01 13.82
C SER A 58 1.07 61.94 13.54
N GLU A 59 -0.06 61.41 13.07
CA GLU A 59 -1.29 62.19 12.86
C GLU A 59 -1.92 62.70 14.17
N VAL A 60 -1.81 61.93 15.26
CA VAL A 60 -2.22 62.35 16.61
C VAL A 60 -1.37 63.54 17.06
N GLU A 61 -0.05 63.49 16.87
CA GLU A 61 0.85 64.62 17.19
C GLU A 61 0.49 65.87 16.39
N GLN A 62 0.09 65.70 15.12
CA GLN A 62 -0.39 66.77 14.24
C GLN A 62 -1.84 67.23 14.54
N LYS A 63 -2.50 66.65 15.55
CA LYS A 63 -3.89 66.95 15.97
C LYS A 63 -4.93 66.76 14.87
N VAL A 64 -4.70 65.78 13.99
CA VAL A 64 -5.68 65.41 12.95
C VAL A 64 -6.91 64.80 13.62
N THR A 65 -8.09 65.28 13.24
CA THR A 65 -9.35 64.79 13.81
C THR A 65 -9.56 63.29 13.56
N GLY A 66 -9.86 62.55 14.63
CA GLY A 66 -10.10 61.10 14.56
C GLY A 66 -8.85 60.21 14.52
N ALA A 67 -7.65 60.78 14.60
CA ALA A 67 -6.40 60.03 14.60
C ALA A 67 -6.23 59.14 15.84
N GLU A 68 -6.69 59.57 17.01
CA GLU A 68 -6.64 58.79 18.26
C GLU A 68 -7.42 57.48 18.16
N GLY A 69 -8.61 57.51 17.52
CA GLY A 69 -9.41 56.32 17.29
C GLY A 69 -8.76 55.35 16.30
N ARG A 70 -8.11 55.87 15.25
CA ARG A 70 -7.34 55.05 14.30
C ARG A 70 -6.14 54.39 14.95
N LEU A 71 -5.41 55.13 15.79
CA LEU A 71 -4.27 54.60 16.55
C LEU A 71 -4.70 53.44 17.45
N ALA A 72 -5.75 53.62 18.25
CA ALA A 72 -6.26 52.57 19.13
C ALA A 72 -6.71 51.31 18.36
N GLN A 73 -7.32 51.47 17.18
CA GLN A 73 -7.68 50.35 16.31
C GLN A 73 -6.45 49.62 15.75
N ALA A 74 -5.43 50.36 15.30
CA ALA A 74 -4.20 49.79 14.79
C ALA A 74 -3.41 49.03 15.88
N GLU A 75 -3.32 49.59 17.10
CA GLU A 75 -2.71 48.93 18.26
C GLU A 75 -3.44 47.64 18.65
N THR A 76 -4.78 47.68 18.65
CA THR A 76 -5.61 46.49 18.93
C THR A 76 -5.34 45.39 17.90
N ARG A 77 -5.34 45.75 16.61
CA ARG A 77 -5.06 44.82 15.50
C ARG A 77 -3.66 44.21 15.59
N HIS A 78 -2.66 45.03 15.93
CA HIS A 78 -1.29 44.56 16.13
C HIS A 78 -1.20 43.52 17.27
N ALA A 79 -1.80 43.83 18.43
CA ALA A 79 -1.85 42.91 19.56
C ALA A 79 -2.56 41.59 19.23
N GLU A 80 -3.65 41.63 18.46
CA GLU A 80 -4.35 40.44 17.99
C GLU A 80 -3.48 39.57 17.07
N LEU A 81 -2.73 40.17 16.15
CA LEU A 81 -1.85 39.45 15.23
C LEU A 81 -0.68 38.78 15.98
N LEU A 82 -0.09 39.46 16.96
CA LEU A 82 0.94 38.87 17.82
C LEU A 82 0.40 37.66 18.60
N ALA A 83 -0.74 37.83 19.27
CA ALA A 83 -1.38 36.74 20.01
C ALA A 83 -1.76 35.57 19.09
N ARG A 84 -2.17 35.84 17.86
CA ARG A 84 -2.47 34.82 16.85
C ARG A 84 -1.22 34.05 16.44
N ARG A 85 -0.09 34.74 16.19
CA ARG A 85 1.18 34.09 15.84
C ARG A 85 1.64 33.13 16.93
N ASP A 86 1.65 33.58 18.17
CA ASP A 86 2.08 32.77 19.31
C ASP A 86 1.16 31.56 19.53
N ARG A 87 -0.15 31.73 19.34
CA ARG A 87 -1.11 30.62 19.40
C ARG A 87 -0.85 29.59 18.32
N ARG A 88 -0.64 30.03 17.07
CA ARG A 88 -0.38 29.12 15.94
C ARG A 88 0.93 28.36 16.09
N ARG A 89 1.99 28.99 16.57
CA ARG A 89 3.26 28.31 16.88
C ARG A 89 3.05 27.15 17.86
N LYS A 90 2.39 27.41 19.00
CA LYS A 90 2.11 26.40 20.02
C LYS A 90 1.20 25.28 19.51
N GLU A 91 0.26 25.59 18.63
CA GLU A 91 -0.62 24.60 18.01
C GLU A 91 0.16 23.64 17.10
N LEU A 92 1.04 24.18 16.25
CA LEU A 92 1.88 23.39 15.35
C LEU A 92 2.90 22.53 16.10
N GLU A 93 3.50 23.04 17.17
CA GLU A 93 4.37 22.25 18.05
C GLU A 93 3.62 21.05 18.63
N ARG A 94 2.37 21.23 19.08
CA ARG A 94 1.56 20.11 19.61
C ARG A 94 1.21 19.09 18.54
N GLN A 95 0.96 19.53 17.30
CA GLN A 95 0.64 18.62 16.19
C GLN A 95 1.85 17.74 15.80
N SER A 96 3.08 18.18 16.04
CA SER A 96 4.28 17.36 15.78
C SER A 96 4.50 16.22 16.78
N ALA A 97 3.78 16.21 17.91
CA ALA A 97 3.91 15.16 18.92
C ALA A 97 3.04 13.94 18.55
N LEU A 98 3.59 13.02 17.76
CA LEU A 98 2.94 11.77 17.38
C LEU A 98 3.38 10.61 18.29
N SER A 99 2.42 9.81 18.73
CA SER A 99 2.65 8.56 19.45
C SER A 99 1.78 7.42 18.90
N LEU A 100 2.32 6.21 18.93
CA LEU A 100 1.52 5.01 18.68
C LEU A 100 0.60 4.77 19.89
N GLN A 101 -0.68 4.53 19.62
CA GLN A 101 -1.60 4.02 20.62
C GLN A 101 -1.43 2.50 20.77
N SER A 102 -2.01 1.92 21.82
CA SER A 102 -1.98 0.47 22.04
C SER A 102 -2.63 -0.29 20.88
N VAL A 103 -2.05 -1.43 20.53
CA VAL A 103 -2.62 -2.35 19.52
C VAL A 103 -3.73 -3.18 20.16
N GLU A 104 -4.86 -3.28 19.47
CA GLU A 104 -5.97 -4.16 19.86
C GLU A 104 -6.07 -5.34 18.87
N ARG A 105 -6.05 -6.58 19.38
CA ARG A 105 -6.27 -7.77 18.56
C ARG A 105 -7.75 -7.99 18.29
N VAL A 106 -8.18 -7.74 17.06
CA VAL A 106 -9.57 -7.94 16.63
C VAL A 106 -9.93 -9.43 16.45
N THR A 107 -9.05 -10.23 15.82
CA THR A 107 -9.28 -11.67 15.59
C THR A 107 -7.97 -12.42 15.35
N SER A 108 -8.04 -13.76 15.33
CA SER A 108 -6.94 -14.64 14.96
C SER A 108 -7.40 -15.60 13.86
N VAL A 109 -6.63 -15.70 12.78
CA VAL A 109 -6.91 -16.62 11.67
C VAL A 109 -5.80 -17.67 11.61
N LEU A 110 -6.18 -18.94 11.49
CA LEU A 110 -5.24 -20.03 11.24
C LEU A 110 -5.31 -20.41 9.76
N ILE A 111 -4.25 -20.13 9.01
CA ILE A 111 -4.13 -20.51 7.60
C ILE A 111 -3.37 -21.83 7.54
N LEU A 112 -4.03 -22.88 7.07
CA LEU A 112 -3.42 -24.18 6.82
C LEU A 112 -3.31 -24.38 5.30
N PRO A 113 -2.21 -24.98 4.81
CA PRO A 113 -2.13 -25.33 3.41
C PRO A 113 -3.23 -26.34 3.07
N HIS A 114 -3.81 -26.21 1.87
CA HIS A 114 -4.84 -27.13 1.40
C HIS A 114 -4.33 -28.58 1.47
N PRO A 115 -5.11 -29.55 2.00
CA PRO A 115 -4.64 -30.93 2.17
C PRO A 115 -4.22 -31.58 0.84
N GLU A 116 -4.85 -31.17 -0.25
CA GLU A 116 -4.56 -31.65 -1.60
C GLU A 116 -3.50 -30.83 -2.35
N ARG A 117 -2.71 -29.98 -1.68
CA ARG A 117 -1.71 -29.12 -2.33
C ARG A 117 -0.71 -29.89 -3.21
N GLU A 118 -0.44 -31.15 -2.88
CA GLU A 118 0.48 -32.03 -3.60
C GLU A 118 -0.18 -32.71 -4.82
N THR A 119 -1.49 -32.56 -5.02
CA THR A 119 -2.15 -33.10 -6.21
C THR A 119 -1.62 -32.43 -7.47
N PRO A 120 -1.50 -33.16 -8.59
CA PRO A 120 -0.99 -32.58 -9.84
C PRO A 120 -1.77 -31.36 -10.33
N GLU A 121 -3.06 -31.23 -10.01
CA GLU A 121 -3.87 -30.07 -10.36
C GLU A 121 -3.48 -28.83 -9.56
N VAL A 122 -3.30 -28.96 -8.24
CA VAL A 122 -2.99 -27.82 -7.35
C VAL A 122 -1.50 -27.46 -7.41
N ARG A 123 -0.62 -28.45 -7.55
CA ARG A 123 0.82 -28.22 -7.69
C ARG A 123 1.18 -27.41 -8.93
N ARG A 124 0.41 -27.55 -10.02
CA ARG A 124 0.54 -26.71 -11.24
C ARG A 124 0.12 -25.25 -11.03
N LEU A 125 -0.65 -24.96 -9.97
CA LEU A 125 -1.05 -23.60 -9.61
C LEU A 125 -0.04 -22.93 -8.67
N GLN A 126 0.97 -23.67 -8.19
CA GLN A 126 1.98 -23.11 -7.30
C GLN A 126 2.99 -22.29 -8.12
N PRO A 127 3.26 -21.04 -7.73
CA PRO A 127 4.31 -20.22 -8.34
C PRO A 127 5.66 -20.93 -8.30
N ASP A 128 6.41 -20.85 -9.38
CA ASP A 128 7.78 -21.36 -9.50
C ASP A 128 8.68 -20.17 -9.84
N PHE A 129 9.22 -19.53 -8.80
CA PHE A 129 9.98 -18.28 -8.92
C PHE A 129 11.19 -18.38 -9.85
N GLU A 130 11.82 -19.56 -9.94
CA GLU A 130 12.93 -19.78 -10.88
C GLU A 130 12.42 -19.73 -12.33
N VAL A 131 11.31 -20.40 -12.61
CA VAL A 131 10.66 -20.39 -13.94
C VAL A 131 10.18 -18.99 -14.32
N GLU A 132 9.60 -18.26 -13.36
CA GLU A 132 9.12 -16.89 -13.55
C GLU A 132 10.27 -15.93 -13.88
N ALA A 133 11.36 -15.97 -13.11
CA ALA A 133 12.54 -15.13 -13.35
C ALA A 133 13.17 -15.40 -14.72
N ILE A 134 13.25 -16.66 -15.15
CA ILE A 134 13.77 -17.05 -16.47
C ILE A 134 12.84 -16.56 -17.58
N ALA A 135 11.53 -16.69 -17.40
CA ALA A 135 10.55 -16.22 -18.37
C ALA A 135 10.62 -14.69 -18.54
N MET A 136 10.63 -13.95 -17.44
CA MET A 136 10.76 -12.48 -17.42
C MET A 136 12.02 -12.03 -18.16
N LYS A 137 13.17 -12.61 -17.83
CA LYS A 137 14.44 -12.30 -18.48
C LYS A 137 14.36 -12.53 -20.00
N THR A 138 13.83 -13.68 -20.41
CA THR A 138 13.71 -14.06 -21.83
C THR A 138 12.84 -13.07 -22.60
N VAL A 139 11.71 -12.67 -22.03
CA VAL A 139 10.79 -11.69 -22.65
C VAL A 139 11.43 -10.30 -22.73
N MET A 140 12.07 -9.84 -21.65
CA MET A 140 12.75 -8.55 -21.65
C MET A 140 13.88 -8.48 -22.67
N GLU A 141 14.68 -9.55 -22.81
CA GLU A 141 15.75 -9.64 -23.81
C GLU A 141 15.18 -9.63 -25.23
N HIS A 142 14.09 -10.37 -25.48
CA HIS A 142 13.40 -10.36 -26.77
C HIS A 142 12.91 -8.96 -27.14
N GLU A 143 12.19 -8.29 -26.25
CA GLU A 143 11.64 -6.95 -26.52
C GLU A 143 12.73 -5.90 -26.72
N LYS A 144 13.82 -5.96 -25.94
CA LYS A 144 15.00 -5.09 -26.12
C LYS A 144 15.69 -5.35 -27.46
N ALA A 145 15.81 -6.60 -27.89
CA ALA A 145 16.39 -6.95 -29.19
C ALA A 145 15.57 -6.42 -30.38
N GLN A 146 14.26 -6.21 -30.19
CA GLN A 146 13.38 -5.54 -31.16
C GLN A 146 13.49 -4.00 -31.12
N GLY A 147 14.41 -3.44 -30.33
CA GLY A 147 14.66 -2.00 -30.25
C GLY A 147 13.63 -1.21 -29.42
N ARG A 148 12.84 -1.89 -28.57
CA ARG A 148 11.82 -1.26 -27.72
C ARG A 148 12.39 -0.85 -26.36
N GLN A 149 11.76 0.14 -25.74
CA GLN A 149 12.02 0.50 -24.34
C GLN A 149 11.22 -0.39 -23.41
N VAL A 150 11.90 -1.14 -22.56
CA VAL A 150 11.30 -2.20 -21.73
C VAL A 150 11.47 -1.88 -20.26
N TYR A 151 10.36 -1.88 -19.53
CA TYR A 151 10.30 -1.59 -18.10
C TYR A 151 9.65 -2.75 -17.35
N ASP A 152 10.29 -3.13 -16.24
CA ASP A 152 9.74 -4.10 -15.32
C ASP A 152 8.77 -3.42 -14.33
N VAL A 153 7.55 -3.95 -14.24
CA VAL A 153 6.48 -3.44 -13.37
C VAL A 153 5.75 -4.56 -12.59
N HIS A 154 6.29 -5.79 -12.56
CA HIS A 154 5.60 -6.94 -11.94
C HIS A 154 5.26 -6.72 -10.45
N GLU A 155 6.12 -6.03 -9.70
CA GLU A 155 5.88 -5.72 -8.27
C GLU A 155 4.82 -4.63 -8.03
N LYS A 156 4.37 -3.93 -9.08
CA LYS A 156 3.42 -2.81 -8.96
C LYS A 156 1.95 -3.23 -8.97
N ASN A 157 1.66 -4.52 -9.11
CA ASN A 157 0.31 -5.10 -9.12
C ASN A 157 -0.64 -4.44 -10.13
N LEU A 158 -0.14 -4.12 -11.33
CA LEU A 158 -0.90 -3.45 -12.40
C LEU A 158 -1.73 -4.41 -13.27
N GLY A 159 -1.64 -5.72 -13.01
CA GLY A 159 -2.28 -6.79 -13.81
C GLY A 159 -1.53 -7.16 -15.08
N TYR A 160 -0.25 -6.78 -15.17
CA TYR A 160 0.72 -7.18 -16.19
C TYR A 160 2.14 -6.96 -15.64
N ASP A 161 3.15 -7.62 -16.22
CA ASP A 161 4.51 -7.65 -15.69
C ASP A 161 5.46 -6.64 -16.34
N ILE A 162 5.32 -6.41 -17.65
CA ILE A 162 6.27 -5.62 -18.44
C ILE A 162 5.54 -4.54 -19.23
N THR A 163 6.09 -3.33 -19.23
CA THR A 163 5.73 -2.28 -20.19
C THR A 163 6.78 -2.21 -21.28
N SER A 164 6.39 -2.41 -22.53
CA SER A 164 7.28 -2.29 -23.71
C SER A 164 6.75 -1.22 -24.66
N LEU A 165 7.56 -0.22 -24.96
CA LEU A 165 7.21 0.91 -25.82
C LEU A 165 8.13 0.95 -27.04
N ASP A 166 7.55 0.92 -28.23
CA ASP A 166 8.26 1.22 -29.46
C ASP A 166 8.20 2.73 -29.75
N LEU A 167 9.35 3.40 -29.68
CA LEU A 167 9.44 4.85 -29.94
C LEU A 167 9.23 5.23 -31.41
N ASN A 168 9.44 4.30 -32.34
CA ASN A 168 9.31 4.59 -33.77
C ASN A 168 7.84 4.56 -34.20
N SER A 169 7.10 3.55 -33.74
CA SER A 169 5.68 3.38 -34.08
C SER A 169 4.72 4.00 -33.07
N GLY A 170 5.17 4.24 -31.83
CA GLY A 170 4.31 4.60 -30.71
C GLY A 170 3.51 3.42 -30.13
N GLU A 171 3.79 2.18 -30.55
CA GLU A 171 3.09 1.00 -30.03
C GLU A 171 3.46 0.76 -28.56
N LEU A 172 2.43 0.78 -27.71
CA LEU A 172 2.51 0.37 -26.32
C LEU A 172 2.10 -1.09 -26.18
N ARG A 173 2.91 -1.88 -25.48
CA ARG A 173 2.61 -3.26 -25.10
C ARG A 173 2.62 -3.40 -23.59
N LEU A 174 1.51 -3.85 -23.04
CA LEU A 174 1.33 -4.27 -21.65
C LEU A 174 1.42 -5.79 -21.66
N ILE A 175 2.55 -6.32 -21.23
CA ILE A 175 2.91 -7.72 -21.41
C ILE A 175 2.76 -8.44 -20.08
N GLU A 176 1.90 -9.45 -20.07
CA GLU A 176 1.83 -10.49 -19.04
C GLU A 176 2.72 -11.65 -19.44
N VAL A 177 3.59 -12.11 -18.54
CA VAL A 177 4.58 -13.15 -18.81
C VAL A 177 4.21 -14.42 -18.06
N LYS A 178 4.04 -15.52 -18.80
CA LYS A 178 3.81 -16.85 -18.21
C LYS A 178 4.95 -17.79 -18.55
N GLY A 179 5.60 -18.31 -17.52
CA GLY A 179 6.64 -19.33 -17.66
C GLY A 179 6.09 -20.74 -17.47
N LEU A 180 6.57 -21.68 -18.29
CA LEU A 180 6.35 -23.11 -18.14
C LEU A 180 7.70 -23.81 -18.04
N GLY A 181 7.87 -24.62 -16.99
CA GLY A 181 9.10 -25.40 -16.82
C GLY A 181 9.31 -26.45 -17.93
N GLU A 182 8.22 -27.06 -18.40
CA GLU A 182 8.20 -28.05 -19.48
C GLU A 182 7.89 -27.42 -20.85
N SER A 183 7.99 -28.22 -21.91
CA SER A 183 7.73 -27.77 -23.30
C SER A 183 6.26 -27.53 -23.62
N ALA A 184 5.33 -28.01 -22.79
CA ALA A 184 3.89 -27.81 -22.95
C ALA A 184 3.21 -27.74 -21.58
N GLY A 185 2.08 -27.05 -21.50
CA GLY A 185 1.33 -26.89 -20.26
C GLY A 185 0.19 -25.90 -20.41
N ASN A 186 -0.56 -25.72 -19.32
CA ASN A 186 -1.63 -24.73 -19.24
C ASN A 186 -1.10 -23.50 -18.53
N VAL A 187 -1.48 -22.32 -19.02
CA VAL A 187 -1.22 -21.03 -18.36
C VAL A 187 -2.51 -20.53 -17.74
N LEU A 188 -2.42 -19.87 -16.59
CA LEU A 188 -3.57 -19.30 -15.90
C LEU A 188 -3.37 -17.80 -15.73
N LEU A 189 -4.43 -17.03 -15.90
CA LEU A 189 -4.47 -15.63 -15.51
C LEU A 189 -5.14 -15.49 -14.15
N THR A 190 -4.60 -14.62 -13.31
CA THR A 190 -5.29 -14.20 -12.09
C THR A 190 -6.52 -13.34 -12.44
N PRO A 191 -7.49 -13.17 -11.52
CA PRO A 191 -8.65 -12.32 -11.79
C PRO A 191 -8.29 -10.87 -12.16
N ASN A 192 -7.21 -10.33 -11.58
CA ASN A 192 -6.74 -8.98 -11.90
C ASN A 192 -6.16 -8.91 -13.33
N GLU A 193 -5.29 -9.85 -13.70
CA GLU A 193 -4.71 -9.94 -15.04
C GLU A 193 -5.78 -10.09 -16.12
N LYS A 194 -6.73 -11.01 -15.90
CA LYS A 194 -7.84 -11.24 -16.84
C LYS A 194 -8.66 -9.95 -17.05
N ARG A 195 -8.99 -9.25 -15.97
CA ARG A 195 -9.74 -7.99 -16.04
C ARG A 195 -8.96 -6.93 -16.84
N VAL A 196 -7.66 -6.78 -16.59
CA VAL A 196 -6.83 -5.79 -17.31
C VAL A 196 -6.69 -6.16 -18.79
N ALA A 197 -6.57 -7.45 -19.11
CA ALA A 197 -6.57 -7.93 -20.49
C ALA A 197 -7.88 -7.61 -21.22
N GLU A 198 -9.02 -7.72 -20.52
CA GLU A 198 -10.34 -7.37 -21.06
C GLU A 198 -10.54 -5.86 -21.22
N ASP A 199 -9.98 -5.05 -20.31
CA ASP A 199 -10.05 -3.58 -20.32
C ASP A 199 -9.13 -2.96 -21.39
N ARG A 200 -7.97 -3.58 -21.68
CA ARG A 200 -6.88 -3.01 -22.51
C ARG A 200 -6.51 -3.85 -23.73
N ARG A 201 -7.51 -4.40 -24.42
CA ARG A 201 -7.36 -5.36 -25.54
C ARG A 201 -6.44 -4.90 -26.66
N ASP A 202 -6.38 -3.60 -26.92
CA ASP A 202 -5.61 -2.98 -27.99
C ASP A 202 -4.10 -3.00 -27.76
N CYS A 203 -3.68 -3.04 -26.49
CA CYS A 203 -2.28 -2.96 -26.07
C CYS A 203 -1.86 -4.09 -25.10
N TYR A 204 -2.75 -5.00 -24.70
CA TYR A 204 -2.42 -6.14 -23.84
C TYR A 204 -1.92 -7.34 -24.63
N TRP A 205 -0.83 -7.93 -24.16
CA TRP A 205 -0.16 -9.07 -24.76
C TRP A 205 0.14 -10.14 -23.71
N LEU A 206 0.03 -11.40 -24.12
CA LEU A 206 0.44 -12.55 -23.32
C LEU A 206 1.66 -13.20 -23.98
N TYR A 207 2.77 -13.24 -23.24
CA TYR A 207 4.02 -13.86 -23.67
C TYR A 207 4.22 -15.14 -22.87
N ILE A 208 4.40 -16.27 -23.57
CA ILE A 208 4.56 -17.58 -22.94
C ILE A 208 5.96 -18.09 -23.23
N VAL A 209 6.72 -18.40 -22.18
CA VAL A 209 8.05 -19.01 -22.29
C VAL A 209 7.96 -20.45 -21.82
N THR A 210 8.24 -21.38 -22.72
CA THR A 210 8.25 -22.83 -22.43
C THR A 210 9.65 -23.33 -22.19
N GLY A 211 9.78 -24.46 -21.50
CA GLY A 211 11.07 -25.13 -21.30
C GLY A 211 12.01 -24.39 -20.35
N CYS A 212 11.50 -23.55 -19.44
CA CYS A 212 12.32 -22.74 -18.53
C CYS A 212 13.29 -23.57 -17.66
N LYS A 213 13.00 -24.86 -17.40
CA LYS A 213 13.88 -25.77 -16.66
C LYS A 213 14.94 -26.46 -17.53
N SER A 214 14.95 -26.17 -18.83
CA SER A 214 15.84 -26.75 -19.84
C SER A 214 16.37 -25.66 -20.76
N THR A 215 15.82 -25.53 -21.97
CA THR A 215 16.12 -24.45 -22.91
C THR A 215 14.89 -23.55 -23.04
N PRO A 216 14.90 -22.34 -22.46
CA PRO A 216 13.78 -21.41 -22.54
C PRO A 216 13.51 -21.03 -23.99
N MET A 217 12.25 -21.14 -24.40
CA MET A 217 11.80 -20.76 -25.73
C MET A 217 10.56 -19.88 -25.61
N LEU A 218 10.65 -18.66 -26.14
CA LEU A 218 9.51 -17.76 -26.27
C LEU A 218 8.60 -18.28 -27.39
N GLN A 219 7.33 -18.53 -27.05
CA GLN A 219 6.28 -18.86 -28.01
C GLN A 219 5.78 -17.59 -28.70
N GLU A 220 5.03 -17.76 -29.80
CA GLU A 220 4.46 -16.63 -30.55
C GLU A 220 3.64 -15.71 -29.62
N PRO A 221 4.00 -14.42 -29.49
CA PRO A 221 3.29 -13.47 -28.65
C PRO A 221 1.80 -13.34 -29.01
N ILE A 222 0.93 -13.41 -28.01
CA ILE A 222 -0.52 -13.36 -28.21
C ILE A 222 -1.03 -11.96 -27.90
N LYS A 223 -1.42 -11.21 -28.95
CA LYS A 223 -2.17 -9.96 -28.80
C LYS A 223 -3.63 -10.25 -28.48
N ASP A 224 -4.22 -9.47 -27.57
CA ASP A 224 -5.60 -9.61 -27.10
C ASP A 224 -5.92 -11.04 -26.65
N PRO A 225 -5.29 -11.53 -25.56
CA PRO A 225 -5.58 -12.88 -25.05
C PRO A 225 -7.02 -13.00 -24.53
N ALA A 226 -7.71 -11.89 -24.24
CA ALA A 226 -9.11 -11.88 -23.81
C ALA A 226 -10.09 -12.36 -24.90
N ARG A 227 -9.65 -12.45 -26.17
CA ARG A 227 -10.44 -13.07 -27.25
C ARG A 227 -10.47 -14.61 -27.21
N LEU A 228 -9.58 -15.22 -26.44
CA LEU A 228 -9.48 -16.68 -26.30
C LEU A 228 -10.52 -17.21 -25.31
N GLU A 229 -10.86 -18.49 -25.43
CA GLU A 229 -11.79 -19.15 -24.51
C GLU A 229 -11.08 -19.51 -23.18
N TRP A 230 -11.40 -18.75 -22.13
CA TRP A 230 -10.87 -18.99 -20.78
C TRP A 230 -11.86 -19.78 -19.91
N HIS A 231 -11.41 -20.90 -19.37
CA HIS A 231 -12.20 -21.73 -18.47
C HIS A 231 -11.97 -21.27 -17.02
N GLU A 232 -13.02 -20.79 -16.35
CA GLU A 232 -12.93 -20.36 -14.96
C GLU A 232 -12.91 -21.58 -14.02
N VAL A 233 -11.89 -21.66 -13.16
CA VAL A 233 -11.77 -22.72 -12.15
C VAL A 233 -12.20 -22.16 -10.79
N LYS A 234 -13.48 -22.29 -10.43
CA LYS A 234 -13.97 -22.01 -9.06
C LYS A 234 -13.97 -23.29 -8.23
N LYS A 235 -13.08 -23.39 -7.24
CA LYS A 235 -13.19 -24.41 -6.18
C LYS A 235 -13.88 -23.75 -4.96
N VAL A 236 -15.08 -24.21 -4.62
CA VAL A 236 -15.86 -23.75 -3.45
C VAL A 236 -15.79 -24.81 -2.36
N ASP A 237 -15.46 -24.40 -1.15
CA ASP A 237 -15.34 -25.29 0.01
C ASP A 237 -16.71 -25.79 0.48
N HIS A 238 -16.77 -27.08 0.83
CA HIS A 238 -17.93 -27.70 1.46
C HIS A 238 -17.63 -27.95 2.94
N TYR A 239 -18.51 -27.48 3.82
CA TYR A 239 -18.46 -27.79 5.24
C TYR A 239 -19.58 -28.76 5.59
N TRP A 240 -19.23 -29.84 6.29
CA TRP A 240 -20.22 -30.75 6.87
C TRP A 240 -19.88 -30.96 8.36
N LEU A 241 -20.91 -31.03 9.19
CA LEU A 241 -20.79 -31.33 10.62
C LEU A 241 -21.68 -32.54 10.91
N ARG A 242 -21.12 -33.56 11.56
CA ARG A 242 -21.90 -34.65 12.16
C ARG A 242 -22.39 -34.22 13.55
N ILE A 243 -23.70 -34.22 13.79
CA ILE A 243 -24.28 -33.82 15.07
C ILE A 243 -24.44 -35.04 15.96
N ASP A 244 -23.33 -35.47 16.59
CA ASP A 244 -23.35 -36.62 17.51
C ASP A 244 -22.56 -36.33 18.81
N ALA A 245 -22.23 -35.06 19.10
CA ALA A 245 -21.55 -34.68 20.35
C ALA A 245 -21.88 -33.26 20.86
N ALA A 246 -22.91 -32.59 20.34
CA ALA A 246 -23.26 -31.21 20.74
C ALA A 246 -24.23 -31.12 21.94
N THR A 247 -24.63 -32.24 22.55
CA THR A 247 -25.69 -32.26 23.59
C THR A 247 -25.35 -33.00 24.88
N GLN A 248 -24.07 -33.21 25.22
CA GLN A 248 -23.72 -33.59 26.60
C GLN A 248 -22.52 -32.80 27.13
N PRO A 249 -22.69 -31.96 28.18
CA PRO A 249 -21.57 -31.38 28.88
C PRO A 249 -20.80 -32.50 29.61
N MET A 250 -19.50 -32.64 29.32
CA MET A 250 -18.58 -33.51 30.05
C MET A 250 -18.66 -33.19 31.55
N LYS A 251 -19.19 -34.12 32.36
CA LYS A 251 -18.96 -34.13 33.80
C LYS A 251 -17.63 -34.83 34.05
N VAL A 252 -16.63 -34.07 34.48
CA VAL A 252 -15.42 -34.61 35.09
C VAL A 252 -15.84 -35.27 36.40
N ARG A 253 -15.65 -36.59 36.50
CA ARG A 253 -15.65 -37.31 37.77
C ARG A 253 -14.22 -37.80 38.01
N GLU A 254 -13.54 -37.14 38.95
CA GLU A 254 -12.39 -37.71 39.61
C GLU A 254 -12.90 -38.75 40.62
N GLU A 255 -12.44 -39.99 40.52
CA GLU A 255 -12.42 -40.91 41.66
C GLU A 255 -11.03 -41.55 41.76
N PRO A 256 -10.48 -41.65 42.98
CA PRO A 256 -9.08 -41.97 43.21
C PRO A 256 -8.82 -43.47 43.16
N THR A 257 -7.65 -43.85 42.64
CA THR A 257 -7.10 -45.20 42.66
C THR A 257 -6.85 -45.69 44.08
N PRO A 258 -7.23 -46.94 44.42
CA PRO A 258 -6.59 -47.67 45.50
C PRO A 258 -5.48 -48.58 44.94
N TYR A 259 -4.34 -48.50 45.61
CA TYR A 259 -3.14 -49.32 45.47
C TYR A 259 -3.38 -50.80 45.83
N GLY A 260 -2.88 -51.72 44.99
CA GLY A 260 -2.20 -52.97 45.41
C GLY A 260 -3.01 -54.21 45.87
N GLU A 261 -2.35 -55.37 45.71
CA GLU A 261 -2.68 -56.75 46.12
C GLU A 261 -3.66 -57.50 45.19
N SER A 262 -3.31 -58.59 44.51
CA SER A 262 -2.33 -59.66 44.78
C SER A 262 -1.77 -60.25 43.48
#